data_AF-A0A1G0V9Y7-F1
#
_entry.id   AF-A0A1G0V9Y7-F1
#
_cell.length_a   1.000
_cell.length_b   1.000
_cell.length_c   1.000
_cell.angle_alpha   90.00
_cell.angle_beta   90.00
_cell.angle_gamma   90.00
#
_symmetry.space_group_name_H-M   'P 1'
#
loop_
_entity.id
_entity.type
_entity.pdbx_description
1 polymer ?
#
loop_
_entity_poly.entity_id
_entity_poly.type
_entity_poly.pdbx_seq_one_letter_code
_entity_poly.pdbx_strand_id
1 'polypeptide(L)'
;MLFNILITIVSLVYVFGVVALMDLAVRKGFPQDLSRKVVHVAAGSWLIFWLVYDSSHWTKYLNITAAFIWTILLLLKGFTAKQDDQAVKTMTRTGDRKELLRGPLYFTLVMNLLGTVFYSTPFALTAMGFLTWGDGLAPVVGTRYGKHSYKVFSKKTIEGSITFFVFGLTGAVLFNILFGQTTNFEFMLLCAVVATTVEGISPKDFDNIFIPLSIYLLYSVYHI
;
A
#
# COMPACT_ATOMS: atom_id res chain seq x y z
N MET A 1 -7.42 -10.35 -24.50
CA MET A 1 -7.65 -8.89 -24.56
C MET A 1 -8.96 -8.46 -23.88
N LEU A 2 -10.15 -8.83 -24.41
CA LEU A 2 -11.44 -8.40 -23.83
C LEU A 2 -11.59 -8.78 -22.35
N PHE A 3 -11.12 -9.98 -21.99
CA PHE A 3 -11.07 -10.46 -20.62
C PHE A 3 -10.33 -9.51 -19.67
N ASN A 4 -9.10 -9.10 -20.00
CA ASN A 4 -8.32 -8.15 -19.20
C ASN A 4 -8.99 -6.78 -19.09
N ILE A 5 -9.70 -6.34 -20.13
CA ILE A 5 -10.47 -5.09 -20.09
C ILE A 5 -11.62 -5.22 -19.08
N LEU A 6 -12.36 -6.33 -19.09
CA LEU A 6 -13.43 -6.60 -18.13
C LEU A 6 -12.90 -6.63 -16.69
N ILE A 7 -11.78 -7.31 -16.45
CA ILE A 7 -11.13 -7.33 -15.12
C ILE A 7 -10.76 -5.90 -14.70
N THR A 8 -10.20 -5.11 -15.62
CA THR A 8 -9.84 -3.71 -15.35
C THR A 8 -11.06 -2.91 -14.90
N ILE A 9 -12.19 -3.03 -15.60
CA ILE A 9 -13.45 -2.35 -15.24
C ILE A 9 -13.91 -2.78 -13.85
N VAL A 10 -13.98 -4.09 -13.57
CA VAL A 10 -14.37 -4.61 -12.25
C VAL A 10 -13.45 -4.08 -11.15
N SER A 11 -12.16 -4.05 -11.43
CA SER A 11 -11.15 -3.60 -10.49
C SER A 11 -11.25 -2.10 -10.19
N LEU A 12 -11.60 -1.29 -11.20
CA LEU A 12 -11.90 0.14 -11.03
C LEU A 12 -13.17 0.33 -10.20
N VAL A 13 -14.24 -0.41 -10.51
CA VAL A 13 -15.48 -0.37 -9.73
C VAL A 13 -15.21 -0.73 -8.27
N TYR A 14 -14.36 -1.72 -8.01
CA TYR A 14 -13.93 -2.08 -6.66
C TYR A 14 -13.20 -0.92 -5.96
N VAL A 15 -12.11 -0.41 -6.54
CA VAL A 15 -11.29 0.64 -5.88
C VAL A 15 -12.11 1.91 -5.65
N PHE A 16 -12.82 2.40 -6.67
CA PHE A 16 -13.67 3.59 -6.53
C PHE A 16 -14.87 3.34 -5.62
N GLY A 17 -15.44 2.13 -5.65
CA GLY A 17 -16.54 1.72 -4.79
C GLY A 17 -16.15 1.73 -3.32
N VAL A 18 -14.95 1.25 -2.97
CA VAL A 18 -14.42 1.32 -1.60
C VAL A 18 -14.29 2.76 -1.13
N VAL A 19 -13.73 3.65 -1.97
CA VAL A 19 -13.61 5.07 -1.61
C VAL A 19 -14.99 5.72 -1.42
N ALA A 20 -15.93 5.47 -2.34
CA ALA A 20 -17.29 6.01 -2.24
C ALA A 20 -18.02 5.48 -0.99
N LEU A 21 -17.92 4.18 -0.71
CA LEU A 21 -18.50 3.57 0.48
C LEU A 21 -17.91 4.19 1.76
N MET A 22 -16.60 4.39 1.79
CA MET A 22 -15.93 4.93 2.96
C MET A 22 -16.22 6.41 3.17
N ASP A 23 -16.41 7.15 2.09
CA ASP A 23 -16.90 8.52 2.15
C ASP A 23 -18.32 8.60 2.74
N LEU A 24 -19.24 7.74 2.29
CA LEU A 24 -20.58 7.64 2.86
C LEU A 24 -20.55 7.29 4.35
N ALA A 25 -19.66 6.39 4.76
CA ALA A 25 -19.48 6.03 6.17
C ALA A 25 -18.98 7.22 7.00
N VAL A 26 -17.99 7.98 6.48
CA VAL A 26 -17.47 9.19 7.16
C VAL A 26 -18.57 10.24 7.32
N ARG A 27 -19.40 10.46 6.28
CA ARG A 27 -20.57 11.36 6.37
C ARG A 27 -21.60 10.93 7.42
N LYS A 28 -21.65 9.63 7.74
CA LYS A 28 -22.50 9.05 8.80
C LYS A 28 -21.80 9.00 10.18
N GLY A 29 -20.62 9.60 10.34
CA GLY A 29 -19.90 9.69 11.60
C GLY A 29 -18.76 8.68 11.79
N PHE A 30 -18.40 7.91 10.75
CA PHE A 30 -17.22 7.03 10.84
C PHE A 30 -15.92 7.85 10.94
N PRO A 31 -14.96 7.48 11.81
CA PRO A 31 -13.74 8.24 11.99
C PRO A 31 -12.92 8.33 10.70
N GLN A 32 -12.53 9.55 10.33
CA GLN A 32 -11.84 9.87 9.08
C GLN A 32 -10.41 9.29 9.04
N ASP A 33 -9.74 9.25 10.18
CA ASP A 33 -8.42 8.64 10.36
C ASP A 33 -8.44 7.14 10.06
N LEU A 34 -9.48 6.44 10.50
CA LEU A 34 -9.73 5.04 10.18
C LEU A 34 -10.13 4.84 8.72
N SER A 35 -11.01 5.69 8.19
CA SER A 35 -11.48 5.61 6.80
C SER A 35 -10.31 5.57 5.83
N ARG A 36 -9.35 6.48 6.01
CA ARG A 36 -8.12 6.50 5.22
C ARG A 36 -7.34 5.19 5.28
N LYS A 37 -7.27 4.55 6.46
CA LYS A 37 -6.54 3.27 6.62
C LYS A 37 -7.30 2.09 6.04
N VAL A 38 -8.63 2.07 6.09
CA VAL A 38 -9.44 1.08 5.38
C VAL A 38 -9.25 1.23 3.87
N VAL A 39 -9.35 2.46 3.34
CA VAL A 39 -9.10 2.73 1.91
C VAL A 39 -7.69 2.29 1.51
N HIS A 40 -6.67 2.57 2.32
CA HIS A 40 -5.28 2.14 2.07
C HIS A 40 -5.15 0.62 1.94
N VAL A 41 -5.64 -0.13 2.94
CA VAL A 41 -5.55 -1.60 2.95
C VAL A 41 -6.36 -2.20 1.80
N ALA A 42 -7.58 -1.70 1.57
CA ALA A 42 -8.46 -2.20 0.54
C ALA A 42 -7.97 -1.87 -0.89
N ALA A 43 -7.48 -0.66 -1.13
CA ALA A 43 -6.87 -0.26 -2.39
C ALA A 43 -5.54 -0.99 -2.63
N GLY A 44 -4.77 -1.26 -1.59
CA GLY A 44 -3.59 -2.12 -1.66
C GLY A 44 -3.92 -3.58 -1.98
N SER A 45 -4.99 -4.10 -1.38
CA SER A 45 -5.46 -5.48 -1.58
C SER A 45 -6.08 -5.73 -2.96
N TRP A 46 -6.29 -4.69 -3.76
CA TRP A 46 -6.62 -4.82 -5.19
C TRP A 46 -5.60 -5.64 -5.98
N LEU A 47 -4.39 -5.83 -5.45
CA LEU A 47 -3.41 -6.80 -5.97
C LEU A 47 -4.01 -8.18 -6.29
N ILE A 48 -5.05 -8.63 -5.58
CA ILE A 48 -5.75 -9.90 -5.89
C ILE A 48 -6.26 -9.97 -7.33
N PHE A 49 -6.59 -8.83 -7.96
CA PHE A 49 -7.04 -8.81 -9.35
C PHE A 49 -5.92 -9.18 -10.31
N TRP A 50 -4.63 -8.98 -9.95
CA TRP A 50 -3.50 -9.36 -10.79
C TRP A 50 -3.48 -10.86 -11.09
N LEU A 51 -3.99 -11.71 -10.18
CA LEU A 51 -4.13 -13.16 -10.39
C LEU A 51 -5.02 -13.51 -11.58
N VAL A 52 -6.01 -12.66 -11.85
CA VAL A 52 -7.05 -12.91 -12.84
C VAL A 52 -6.60 -12.45 -14.22
N TYR A 53 -5.62 -11.54 -14.32
CA TYR A 53 -5.16 -11.03 -15.62
C TYR A 53 -4.48 -12.12 -16.44
N ASP A 54 -4.87 -12.22 -17.71
CA ASP A 54 -4.14 -13.02 -18.69
C ASP A 54 -2.79 -12.35 -18.99
N SER A 55 -1.71 -13.07 -18.66
CA SER A 55 -0.32 -12.63 -18.75
C SER A 55 0.31 -12.80 -20.14
N SER A 56 -0.37 -13.49 -21.07
CA SER A 56 0.14 -13.82 -22.41
C SER A 56 0.21 -12.61 -23.34
N HIS A 57 -0.47 -11.52 -22.99
CA HIS A 57 -0.63 -10.35 -23.84
C HIS A 57 -0.26 -9.06 -23.10
N TRP A 58 0.10 -8.00 -23.82
CA TRP A 58 0.48 -6.70 -23.24
C TRP A 58 -0.64 -6.09 -22.37
N THR A 59 -1.89 -6.52 -22.59
CA THR A 59 -3.07 -6.09 -21.82
C THR A 59 -3.01 -6.48 -20.35
N LYS A 60 -2.03 -7.29 -19.92
CA LYS A 60 -1.72 -7.49 -18.50
C LYS A 60 -1.35 -6.19 -17.79
N TYR A 61 -0.76 -5.21 -18.49
CA TYR A 61 -0.39 -3.92 -17.89
C TYR A 61 -1.58 -3.01 -17.59
N LEU A 62 -2.79 -3.36 -18.04
CA LEU A 62 -4.00 -2.73 -17.53
C LEU A 62 -4.21 -3.02 -16.03
N ASN A 63 -3.47 -3.97 -15.46
CA ASN A 63 -3.43 -4.20 -14.02
C ASN A 63 -3.02 -2.97 -13.22
N ILE A 64 -2.37 -1.94 -13.78
CA ILE A 64 -1.98 -0.74 -13.03
C ILE A 64 -2.98 0.41 -13.16
N THR A 65 -4.06 0.26 -13.94
CA THR A 65 -4.94 1.38 -14.31
C THR A 65 -5.51 2.13 -13.10
N ALA A 66 -5.93 1.43 -12.04
CA ALA A 66 -6.43 2.09 -10.84
C ALA A 66 -5.34 2.93 -10.15
N ALA A 67 -4.14 2.35 -9.93
CA ALA A 67 -3.01 3.06 -9.33
C ALA A 67 -2.54 4.24 -10.18
N PHE A 68 -2.59 4.11 -11.51
CA PHE A 68 -2.23 5.17 -12.45
C PHE A 68 -3.23 6.34 -12.38
N ILE A 69 -4.53 6.06 -12.41
CA ILE A 69 -5.57 7.08 -12.25
C ILE A 69 -5.41 7.80 -10.91
N TRP A 70 -5.20 7.07 -9.82
CA TRP A 70 -4.98 7.67 -8.50
C TRP A 70 -3.73 8.53 -8.44
N THR A 71 -2.64 8.12 -9.11
CA THR A 71 -1.43 8.94 -9.23
C THR A 71 -1.73 10.29 -9.89
N ILE A 72 -2.47 10.27 -11.01
CA ILE A 72 -2.89 11.51 -11.69
C ILE A 72 -3.80 12.35 -10.79
N LEU A 73 -4.80 11.74 -10.14
CA LEU A 73 -5.73 12.44 -9.26
C LEU A 73 -5.00 13.09 -8.06
N LEU A 74 -4.05 12.40 -7.44
CA LEU A 74 -3.26 12.91 -6.34
C LEU A 74 -2.36 14.07 -6.77
N LEU A 75 -1.75 13.99 -7.95
CA LEU A 75 -0.99 15.09 -8.53
C LEU A 75 -1.89 16.32 -8.77
N LEU A 76 -2.99 16.13 -9.50
CA LEU A 76 -3.93 17.20 -9.81
C LEU A 76 -4.46 17.86 -8.54
N LYS A 77 -4.95 17.07 -7.59
CA LYS A 77 -5.51 17.59 -6.33
C LYS A 77 -4.42 18.22 -5.45
N GLY A 78 -3.24 17.63 -5.36
CA GLY A 78 -2.13 18.18 -4.60
C GLY A 78 -1.69 19.57 -5.07
N PHE A 79 -1.71 19.83 -6.38
CA PHE A 79 -1.34 21.12 -6.96
C PHE A 79 -2.49 22.14 -7.07
N THR A 80 -3.73 21.68 -7.28
CA THR A 80 -4.85 22.56 -7.67
C THR A 80 -6.03 22.58 -6.69
N ALA A 81 -6.19 21.58 -5.82
CA ALA A 81 -7.36 21.53 -4.93
C ALA A 81 -7.37 22.68 -3.91
N LYS A 82 -8.56 23.10 -3.51
CA LYS A 82 -8.77 23.98 -2.36
C LYS A 82 -8.71 23.16 -1.06
N GLN A 83 -8.51 23.83 0.08
CA GLN A 83 -8.43 23.14 1.39
C GLN A 83 -9.75 22.48 1.82
N ASP A 84 -10.88 22.97 1.32
CA ASP A 84 -12.21 22.43 1.60
C ASP A 84 -12.57 21.21 0.72
N ASP A 85 -11.70 20.86 -0.24
CA ASP A 85 -11.90 19.72 -1.12
C ASP A 85 -12.01 18.41 -0.34
N GLN A 86 -12.96 17.59 -0.74
CA GLN A 86 -13.26 16.33 -0.07
C GLN A 86 -12.07 15.36 -0.08
N ALA A 87 -11.30 15.31 -1.15
CA ALA A 87 -10.12 14.44 -1.23
C ALA A 87 -9.03 14.89 -0.25
N VAL A 88 -8.86 16.21 -0.09
CA VAL A 88 -7.91 16.79 0.87
C VAL A 88 -8.35 16.44 2.29
N LYS A 89 -9.64 16.56 2.59
CA LYS A 89 -10.19 16.10 3.88
C LYS A 89 -9.87 14.61 4.05
N THR A 90 -10.44 13.74 3.24
CA THR A 90 -10.42 12.28 3.49
C THR A 90 -9.03 11.66 3.51
N MET A 91 -8.05 12.19 2.75
CA MET A 91 -6.75 11.54 2.58
C MET A 91 -5.56 12.21 3.31
N THR A 92 -5.71 13.44 3.83
CA THR A 92 -4.61 14.14 4.52
C THR A 92 -4.77 14.08 6.05
N ARG A 93 -3.67 14.31 6.80
CA ARG A 93 -3.70 14.35 8.28
C ARG A 93 -4.05 15.74 8.79
N THR A 94 -3.49 16.79 8.19
CA THR A 94 -3.63 18.17 8.67
C THR A 94 -4.60 19.02 7.86
N GLY A 95 -5.15 18.50 6.76
CA GLY A 95 -5.91 19.29 5.79
C GLY A 95 -5.03 20.04 4.79
N ASP A 96 -3.69 19.91 4.85
CA ASP A 96 -2.81 20.43 3.81
C ASP A 96 -2.82 19.51 2.57
N ARG A 97 -3.34 20.04 1.46
CA ARG A 97 -3.35 19.36 0.15
C ARG A 97 -1.98 18.85 -0.29
N LYS A 98 -0.87 19.49 0.13
CA LYS A 98 0.48 19.04 -0.21
C LYS A 98 0.83 17.68 0.38
N GLU A 99 0.13 17.23 1.43
CA GLU A 99 0.28 15.86 1.95
C GLU A 99 -0.11 14.80 0.92
N LEU A 100 -1.02 15.12 -0.02
CA LEU A 100 -1.38 14.22 -1.11
C LEU A 100 -0.18 13.90 -2.02
N LEU A 101 0.79 14.81 -2.11
CA LEU A 101 2.01 14.68 -2.92
C LEU A 101 3.15 13.95 -2.19
N ARG A 102 2.90 13.40 -1.00
CA ARG A 102 3.89 12.68 -0.18
C ARG A 102 3.57 11.20 -0.12
N GLY A 103 3.36 10.65 1.08
CA GLY A 103 3.07 9.23 1.31
C GLY A 103 2.05 8.63 0.35
N PRO A 104 0.85 9.23 0.14
CA PRO A 104 -0.14 8.72 -0.80
C PRO A 104 0.38 8.62 -2.24
N LEU A 105 1.06 9.66 -2.74
CA LEU A 105 1.63 9.67 -4.09
C LEU A 105 2.77 8.65 -4.23
N TYR A 106 3.66 8.56 -3.24
CA TYR A 106 4.76 7.60 -3.26
C TYR A 106 4.24 6.17 -3.27
N PHE A 107 3.18 5.89 -2.51
CA PHE A 107 2.50 4.60 -2.52
C PHE A 107 1.97 4.23 -3.92
N THR A 108 1.24 5.13 -4.58
CA THR A 108 0.70 4.84 -5.92
C THR A 108 1.80 4.73 -6.98
N LEU A 109 2.87 5.53 -6.88
CA LEU A 109 4.03 5.42 -7.78
C LEU A 109 4.73 4.06 -7.63
N VAL A 110 4.95 3.60 -6.40
CA VAL A 110 5.53 2.28 -6.14
C VAL A 110 4.60 1.16 -6.64
N MET A 111 3.29 1.27 -6.43
CA MET A 111 2.35 0.29 -7.00
C MET A 111 2.41 0.22 -8.52
N ASN A 112 2.51 1.36 -9.21
CA ASN A 112 2.69 1.39 -10.66
C ASN A 112 4.01 0.73 -11.08
N LEU A 113 5.10 0.99 -10.36
CA LEU A 113 6.40 0.36 -10.62
C LEU A 113 6.34 -1.17 -10.43
N LEU A 114 5.77 -1.63 -9.32
CA LEU A 114 5.67 -3.06 -9.01
C LEU A 114 4.73 -3.79 -9.99
N GLY A 115 3.61 -3.16 -10.38
CA GLY A 115 2.66 -3.75 -11.33
C GLY A 115 3.08 -3.71 -12.80
N THR A 116 4.13 -2.95 -13.12
CA THR A 116 4.70 -2.91 -14.47
C THR A 116 6.00 -3.71 -14.57
N VAL A 117 7.03 -3.31 -13.82
CA VAL A 117 8.38 -3.88 -13.94
C VAL A 117 8.49 -5.23 -13.24
N PHE A 118 7.88 -5.36 -12.07
CA PHE A 118 8.02 -6.53 -11.19
C PHE A 118 6.75 -7.36 -11.10
N TYR A 119 5.90 -7.28 -12.13
CA TYR A 119 4.57 -7.89 -12.13
C TYR A 119 4.62 -9.38 -11.75
N SER A 120 3.85 -9.74 -10.73
CA SER A 120 3.73 -11.12 -10.21
C SER A 120 5.05 -11.78 -9.75
N THR A 121 6.10 -11.00 -9.49
CA THR A 121 7.35 -11.53 -8.92
C THR A 121 7.23 -11.70 -7.39
N PRO A 122 7.93 -12.67 -6.77
CA PRO A 122 7.96 -12.82 -5.32
C PRO A 122 8.35 -11.53 -4.57
N PHE A 123 9.30 -10.78 -5.13
CA PHE A 123 9.70 -9.47 -4.63
C PHE A 123 8.51 -8.50 -4.53
N ALA A 124 7.78 -8.30 -5.63
CA ALA A 124 6.65 -7.37 -5.67
C ALA A 124 5.53 -7.78 -4.70
N LEU A 125 5.23 -9.07 -4.63
CA LEU A 125 4.20 -9.62 -3.73
C LEU A 125 4.58 -9.40 -2.27
N THR A 126 5.84 -9.67 -1.91
CA THR A 126 6.36 -9.43 -0.55
C THR A 126 6.33 -7.95 -0.22
N ALA A 127 6.84 -7.08 -1.10
CA ALA A 127 6.82 -5.63 -0.90
C ALA A 127 5.40 -5.09 -0.72
N MET A 128 4.46 -5.56 -1.52
CA MET A 128 3.05 -5.20 -1.41
C MET A 128 2.45 -5.66 -0.10
N GLY A 129 2.78 -6.85 0.41
CA GLY A 129 2.33 -7.31 1.74
C GLY A 129 2.66 -6.30 2.84
N PHE A 130 3.90 -5.83 2.90
CA PHE A 130 4.34 -4.83 3.89
C PHE A 130 3.73 -3.44 3.66
N LEU A 131 3.68 -2.97 2.41
CA LEU A 131 3.13 -1.65 2.10
C LEU A 131 1.61 -1.56 2.30
N THR A 132 0.89 -2.66 2.15
CA THR A 132 -0.57 -2.65 2.20
C THR A 132 -1.08 -3.05 3.57
N TRP A 133 -0.70 -4.22 4.08
CA TRP A 133 -1.18 -4.75 5.37
C TRP A 133 -0.35 -4.21 6.54
N GLY A 134 0.98 -4.22 6.41
CA GLY A 134 1.88 -3.67 7.42
C GLY A 134 1.63 -2.18 7.67
N ASP A 135 1.88 -1.33 6.68
CA ASP A 135 1.72 0.13 6.80
C ASP A 135 0.26 0.58 6.99
N GLY A 136 -0.69 -0.21 6.46
CA GLY A 136 -2.11 0.03 6.65
C GLY A 136 -2.54 -0.09 8.11
N LEU A 137 -2.09 -1.15 8.80
CA LEU A 137 -2.56 -1.49 10.14
C LEU A 137 -1.67 -0.98 11.28
N ALA A 138 -0.37 -0.82 11.04
CA ALA A 138 0.57 -0.38 12.07
C ALA A 138 0.19 0.95 12.73
N PRO A 139 -0.22 2.01 11.99
CA PRO A 139 -0.64 3.26 12.62
C PRO A 139 -1.99 3.15 13.33
N VAL A 140 -2.87 2.21 12.95
CA VAL A 140 -4.16 2.00 13.63
C VAL A 140 -3.90 1.47 15.03
N VAL A 141 -3.06 0.45 15.17
CA VAL A 141 -2.70 -0.11 16.48
C VAL A 141 -1.81 0.85 17.25
N GLY A 142 -0.78 1.41 16.60
CA GLY A 142 0.18 2.31 17.25
C GLY A 142 -0.46 3.58 17.81
N THR A 143 -1.49 4.12 17.16
CA THR A 143 -2.19 5.32 17.64
C THR A 143 -3.17 5.02 18.79
N ARG A 144 -3.79 3.83 18.80
CA ARG A 144 -4.84 3.46 19.77
C ARG A 144 -4.32 2.75 21.01
N TYR A 145 -3.33 1.90 20.82
CA TYR A 145 -2.82 0.98 21.85
C TYR A 145 -1.33 1.17 22.12
N GLY A 146 -0.66 2.06 21.40
CA GLY A 146 0.76 2.32 21.57
C GLY A 146 1.07 2.94 22.93
N LYS A 147 1.79 2.20 23.78
CA LYS A 147 2.26 2.67 25.09
C LYS A 147 3.75 2.99 25.07
N HIS A 148 4.50 2.31 24.22
CA HIS A 148 5.96 2.41 24.17
C HIS A 148 6.39 3.16 22.91
N SER A 149 6.46 4.49 23.01
CA SER A 149 6.89 5.32 21.88
C SER A 149 8.41 5.46 21.81
N TYR A 150 8.94 5.45 20.59
CA TYR A 150 10.34 5.75 20.30
C TYR A 150 10.42 6.72 19.12
N LYS A 151 11.58 7.36 18.94
CA LYS A 151 11.81 8.30 17.84
C LYS A 151 13.26 8.20 17.37
N VAL A 152 13.44 7.73 16.14
CA VAL A 152 14.71 7.84 15.41
C VAL A 152 14.62 9.06 14.49
N PHE A 153 13.81 8.97 13.42
CA PHE A 153 13.51 10.13 12.55
C PHE A 153 12.06 10.62 12.69
N SER A 154 11.12 9.71 12.91
CA SER A 154 9.71 10.02 13.15
C SER A 154 9.22 9.32 14.42
N LYS A 155 8.17 9.86 15.06
CA LYS A 155 7.59 9.24 16.27
C LYS A 155 6.87 7.94 15.86
N LYS A 156 7.29 6.82 16.43
CA LYS A 156 6.74 5.49 16.22
C LYS A 156 6.48 4.82 17.58
N THR A 157 5.87 3.65 17.57
CA THR A 157 5.51 2.88 18.77
C THR A 157 5.89 1.43 18.57
N ILE A 158 6.38 0.76 19.62
CA ILE A 158 6.75 -0.66 19.55
C ILE A 158 5.55 -1.52 19.10
N GLU A 159 4.35 -1.23 19.63
CA GLU A 159 3.12 -1.94 19.27
C GLU A 159 2.77 -1.77 17.79
N GLY A 160 2.99 -0.56 17.25
CA GLY A 160 2.87 -0.28 15.83
C GLY A 160 3.86 -1.08 14.99
N SER A 161 5.13 -1.16 15.37
CA SER A 161 6.14 -1.93 14.64
C SER A 161 5.92 -3.45 14.74
N ILE A 162 5.45 -3.97 15.89
CA ILE A 162 5.00 -5.37 16.00
C ILE A 162 3.83 -5.64 15.06
N THR A 163 2.87 -4.71 14.99
CA THR A 163 1.73 -4.80 14.06
C THR A 163 2.22 -4.80 12.61
N PHE A 164 3.15 -3.90 12.26
CA PHE A 164 3.75 -3.84 10.94
C PHE A 164 4.40 -5.17 10.57
N PHE A 165 5.21 -5.74 11.48
CA PHE A 165 5.88 -7.02 11.30
C PHE A 165 4.88 -8.16 11.05
N VAL A 166 3.90 -8.33 11.93
CA VAL A 166 2.94 -9.45 11.88
C VAL A 166 2.05 -9.36 10.64
N PHE A 167 1.43 -8.20 10.41
CA PHE A 167 0.48 -8.06 9.29
C PHE A 167 1.20 -7.94 7.95
N GLY A 168 2.39 -7.33 7.91
CA GLY A 168 3.23 -7.28 6.72
C GLY A 168 3.71 -8.68 6.30
N LEU A 169 4.22 -9.48 7.25
CA LEU A 169 4.60 -10.88 7.00
C LEU A 169 3.39 -11.71 6.56
N THR A 170 2.24 -11.56 7.23
CA THR A 170 1.00 -12.25 6.87
C THR A 170 0.58 -11.90 5.44
N GLY A 171 0.57 -10.62 5.08
CA GLY A 171 0.25 -10.17 3.72
C GLY A 171 1.24 -10.70 2.68
N ALA A 172 2.54 -10.67 2.98
CA ALA A 172 3.58 -11.17 2.09
C ALA A 172 3.44 -12.68 1.84
N VAL A 173 3.25 -13.48 2.89
CA VAL A 173 3.03 -14.92 2.80
C VAL A 173 1.75 -15.22 2.01
N LEU A 174 0.66 -14.56 2.36
CA LEU A 174 -0.64 -14.75 1.70
C LEU A 174 -0.56 -14.43 0.20
N PHE A 175 0.02 -13.30 -0.18
CA PHE A 175 0.16 -12.94 -1.58
C PHE A 175 1.06 -13.92 -2.33
N ASN A 176 2.19 -14.35 -1.78
CA ASN A 176 3.02 -15.34 -2.47
C ASN A 176 2.31 -16.70 -2.64
N ILE A 177 1.58 -17.18 -1.62
CA ILE A 177 0.78 -18.43 -1.71
C ILE A 177 -0.31 -18.30 -2.79
N LEU A 178 -1.06 -17.20 -2.80
CA LEU A 178 -2.15 -16.99 -3.77
C LEU A 178 -1.65 -16.96 -5.22
N PHE A 179 -0.42 -16.46 -5.44
CA PHE A 179 0.21 -16.40 -6.76
C PHE A 179 1.03 -17.66 -7.09
N GLY A 180 0.91 -18.72 -6.29
CA GLY A 180 1.60 -19.99 -6.51
C GLY A 180 3.13 -19.89 -6.45
N GLN A 181 3.67 -18.87 -5.79
CA GLN A 181 5.11 -18.71 -5.63
C GLN A 181 5.65 -19.66 -4.56
N THR A 182 6.85 -20.17 -4.75
CA THR A 182 7.54 -20.96 -3.73
C THR A 182 7.91 -20.07 -2.54
N THR A 183 7.28 -20.30 -1.39
CA THR A 183 7.49 -19.49 -0.19
C THR A 183 8.63 -20.06 0.66
N ASN A 184 9.77 -19.38 0.70
CA ASN A 184 10.78 -19.61 1.74
C ASN A 184 10.40 -18.76 2.97
N PHE A 185 9.85 -19.41 4.00
CA PHE A 185 9.38 -18.72 5.20
C PHE A 185 10.52 -18.05 5.99
N GLU A 186 11.71 -18.67 6.05
CA GLU A 186 12.88 -18.08 6.73
C GLU A 186 13.31 -16.78 6.05
N PHE A 187 13.32 -16.77 4.72
CA PHE A 187 13.63 -15.57 3.95
C PHE A 187 12.55 -14.49 4.12
N MET A 188 11.27 -14.86 4.12
CA MET A 188 10.19 -13.90 4.39
C MET A 188 10.27 -13.32 5.80
N LEU A 189 10.69 -14.12 6.78
CA LEU A 189 10.93 -13.65 8.14
C LEU A 189 12.09 -12.65 8.17
N LEU A 190 13.18 -12.89 7.43
CA LEU A 190 14.27 -11.94 7.26
C LEU A 190 13.76 -10.63 6.62
N CYS A 191 12.97 -10.71 5.55
CA CYS A 191 12.32 -9.54 4.95
C CYS A 191 11.47 -8.78 5.97
N ALA A 192 10.72 -9.48 6.83
CA ALA A 192 9.89 -8.86 7.87
C ALA A 192 10.72 -8.11 8.90
N VAL A 193 11.82 -8.71 9.38
CA VAL A 193 12.74 -8.05 10.33
C VAL A 193 13.30 -6.79 9.70
N VAL A 194 13.88 -6.89 8.51
CA VAL A 194 14.51 -5.75 7.82
C VAL A 194 13.49 -4.66 7.50
N ALA A 195 12.34 -5.00 6.92
CA ALA A 195 11.30 -4.03 6.58
C ALA A 195 10.77 -3.32 7.83
N THR A 196 10.61 -4.03 8.96
CA THR A 196 10.17 -3.43 10.23
C THR A 196 11.22 -2.50 10.80
N THR A 197 12.50 -2.86 10.73
CA THR A 197 13.60 -1.97 11.12
C THR A 197 13.61 -0.71 10.27
N VAL A 198 13.49 -0.87 8.94
CA VAL A 198 13.45 0.24 7.98
C VAL A 198 12.23 1.14 8.23
N GLU A 199 11.06 0.58 8.48
CA GLU A 199 9.85 1.33 8.85
C GLU A 199 10.07 2.18 10.12
N GLY A 200 10.67 1.58 11.15
CA GLY A 200 10.93 2.24 12.43
C GLY A 200 11.95 3.37 12.35
N ILE A 201 12.91 3.29 11.42
CA ILE A 201 13.93 4.33 11.18
C ILE A 201 13.61 5.22 9.96
N SER A 202 12.46 5.07 9.32
CA SER A 202 12.15 5.90 8.16
C SER A 202 11.75 7.33 8.54
N PRO A 203 12.22 8.34 7.81
CA PRO A 203 11.65 9.68 7.84
C PRO A 203 10.16 9.65 7.52
N LYS A 204 9.42 10.62 8.06
CA LYS A 204 7.97 10.73 7.84
C LYS A 204 7.67 10.78 6.33
N ASP A 205 6.70 9.99 5.89
CA ASP A 205 6.20 9.90 4.51
C ASP A 205 7.13 9.19 3.50
N PHE A 206 8.38 8.83 3.85
CA PHE A 206 9.33 8.15 2.95
C PHE A 206 9.39 6.62 3.13
N ASP A 207 8.69 6.09 4.13
CA ASP A 207 8.52 4.66 4.38
C ASP A 207 8.04 3.90 3.13
N ASN A 208 7.10 4.50 2.38
CA ASN A 208 6.59 3.93 1.14
C ASN A 208 7.65 3.71 0.05
N ILE A 209 8.84 4.34 0.14
CA ILE A 209 9.97 4.14 -0.78
C ILE A 209 11.02 3.22 -0.16
N PHE A 210 11.38 3.44 1.11
CA PHE A 210 12.47 2.70 1.74
C PHE A 210 12.11 1.25 2.04
N ILE A 211 10.85 0.96 2.41
CA ILE A 211 10.38 -0.41 2.64
C ILE A 211 10.56 -1.28 1.39
N PRO A 212 9.96 -0.96 0.22
CA PRO A 212 10.10 -1.80 -0.97
C PRO A 212 11.56 -1.84 -1.46
N LEU A 213 12.33 -0.75 -1.32
CA LEU A 213 13.75 -0.76 -1.68
C LEU A 213 14.54 -1.75 -0.82
N SER A 214 14.31 -1.80 0.49
CA SER A 214 15.00 -2.74 1.38
C SER A 214 14.68 -4.20 1.03
N ILE A 215 13.42 -4.48 0.68
CA ILE A 215 12.99 -5.82 0.26
C ILE A 215 13.63 -6.16 -1.10
N TYR A 216 13.67 -5.21 -2.04
CA TYR A 216 14.33 -5.39 -3.33
C TYR A 216 15.80 -5.78 -3.16
N LEU A 217 16.53 -5.07 -2.30
CA LEU A 217 17.94 -5.36 -2.02
C LEU A 217 18.13 -6.78 -1.48
N LEU A 218 17.26 -7.24 -0.57
CA LEU A 218 17.30 -8.62 -0.08
C LEU A 218 17.08 -9.62 -1.22
N TYR A 219 16.05 -9.44 -2.05
CA TYR A 219 15.80 -10.32 -3.20
C TYR A 219 16.91 -10.27 -4.26
N SER A 220 17.66 -9.18 -4.36
CA SER A 220 18.76 -9.04 -5.32
C SER A 220 20.04 -9.79 -4.91
N VAL A 221 20.25 -9.97 -3.61
CA VAL A 221 21.43 -10.65 -3.04
C VAL A 221 21.12 -12.11 -2.69
N TYR A 222 19.86 -12.38 -2.34
CA TYR A 222 19.41 -13.71 -1.92
C TYR A 222 18.97 -14.51 -3.15
N HIS A 223 19.89 -15.26 -3.73
CA HIS A 223 19.63 -16.15 -4.87
C HIS A 223 18.84 -17.38 -4.40
N ILE A 224 17.51 -17.36 -4.55
CA ILE A 224 16.64 -18.55 -4.55
C ILE A 224 16.10 -18.76 -5.96
#